data_AF-A0A9P9SDI9-F1
#
_entry.id   AF-A0A9P9SDI9-F1
#
_cell.length_a   1.000
_cell.length_b   1.000
_cell.length_c   1.000
_cell.angle_alpha   90.00
_cell.angle_beta   90.00
_cell.angle_gamma   90.00
#
_symmetry.space_group_name_H-M   'P 1'
#
loop_
_entity.id
_entity.type
_entity.pdbx_description
1 polymer ?
#
loop_
_entity_poly.entity_id
_entity_poly.type
_entity_poly.pdbx_seq_one_letter_code
_entity_poly.pdbx_strand_id
1 'polypeptide(L)'
;MAPTLGKRKRVTRAELEQASRSPPPSSGSSDSGAEDLQAIFRRAFEAKFKPLAVAPKKQKIEVVQAEEEEEEEGSDWSGISEAEEDQIVVIEYKDLRGERDAVERAEMKAFMSSKPPTSAAAPANSLNIKNKQEDADLTESTNLKNDQALQKLLRESHLLSASSSGTSTPTLTATGIARHKSADLHLQSLGAKTSAFAQKKMPMAQRKHQVQKARIMEEKRRTHAKEAGIVLEREKRVGKKEVERKRERGVGGPSIGKFRGGTLSLSKQDIKSITGGGGSKGKGNGKAKKGKR
;
A
#
# COMPACT_ATOMS: atom_id res chain seq x y z
N MET A 1 -43.70 36.06 35.16
CA MET A 1 -43.79 36.89 33.92
C MET A 1 -43.17 36.09 32.78
N ALA A 2 -43.98 35.65 31.82
CA ALA A 2 -43.53 34.80 30.71
C ALA A 2 -43.23 35.65 29.45
N PRO A 3 -42.08 35.46 28.77
CA PRO A 3 -41.78 36.24 27.58
C PRO A 3 -42.51 35.68 26.34
N THR A 4 -43.31 36.53 25.70
CA THR A 4 -44.05 36.26 24.47
C THR A 4 -43.09 36.27 23.27
N LEU A 5 -42.93 35.12 22.60
CA LEU A 5 -42.14 34.98 21.37
C LEU A 5 -42.83 35.67 20.20
N GLY A 6 -42.24 36.75 19.70
CA GLY A 6 -42.69 37.50 18.52
C GLY A 6 -42.64 36.66 17.24
N LYS A 7 -43.73 36.71 16.47
CA LYS A 7 -43.90 36.04 15.17
C LYS A 7 -42.90 36.62 14.16
N ARG A 8 -41.89 35.84 13.73
CA ARG A 8 -41.05 36.20 12.59
C ARG A 8 -41.72 35.76 11.30
N LYS A 9 -41.84 36.67 10.32
CA LYS A 9 -42.33 36.38 8.96
C LYS A 9 -41.39 35.35 8.30
N ARG A 10 -41.97 34.27 7.76
CA ARG A 10 -41.24 33.31 6.92
C ARG A 10 -41.07 33.94 5.53
N VAL A 11 -39.84 34.17 5.11
CA VAL A 11 -39.51 34.50 3.71
C VAL A 11 -39.80 33.26 2.88
N THR A 12 -40.66 33.38 1.88
CA THR A 12 -41.03 32.27 0.98
C THR A 12 -40.00 32.14 -0.15
N ARG A 13 -39.77 30.90 -0.59
CA ARG A 13 -38.81 30.52 -1.65
C ARG A 13 -38.95 31.33 -2.95
N ALA A 14 -40.15 31.81 -3.26
CA ALA A 14 -40.41 32.66 -4.42
C ALA A 14 -39.69 34.03 -4.39
N GLU A 15 -39.44 34.61 -3.20
CA GLU A 15 -38.72 35.89 -3.08
C GLU A 15 -37.20 35.75 -3.25
N LEU A 16 -36.63 34.55 -3.07
CA LEU A 16 -35.20 34.29 -3.26
C LEU A 16 -34.84 33.96 -4.71
N GLU A 17 -35.82 33.68 -5.57
CA GLU A 17 -35.60 33.23 -6.95
C GLU A 17 -35.73 34.35 -8.01
N GLN A 18 -35.98 35.62 -7.61
CA GLN A 18 -36.06 36.74 -8.55
C GLN A 18 -35.31 37.99 -8.09
N ALA A 19 -34.00 38.06 -8.36
CA ALA A 19 -33.28 39.30 -8.70
C ALA A 19 -31.79 39.05 -9.03
N SER A 20 -31.50 38.54 -10.23
CA SER A 20 -30.30 38.96 -10.96
C SER A 20 -30.56 38.81 -12.46
N ARG A 21 -30.77 39.96 -13.09
CA ARG A 21 -31.13 40.16 -14.49
C ARG A 21 -29.86 40.19 -15.34
N SER A 22 -29.66 39.17 -16.16
CA SER A 22 -29.04 39.31 -17.48
C SER A 22 -29.80 38.39 -18.44
N PRO A 23 -30.31 38.90 -19.57
CA PRO A 23 -31.11 38.09 -20.50
C PRO A 23 -30.24 37.02 -21.17
N PRO A 24 -30.71 35.77 -21.31
CA PRO A 24 -30.07 34.81 -22.19
C PRO A 24 -30.35 35.21 -23.65
N PRO A 25 -29.36 35.21 -24.57
CA PRO A 25 -29.65 35.36 -25.97
C PRO A 25 -30.47 34.14 -26.45
N SER A 26 -31.56 34.47 -27.12
CA SER A 26 -32.53 33.58 -27.72
C SER A 26 -31.91 32.48 -28.57
N SER A 27 -32.49 31.29 -28.46
CA SER A 27 -32.35 30.14 -29.35
C SER A 27 -32.72 30.49 -30.80
N GLY A 28 -31.75 30.95 -31.57
CA GLY A 28 -31.93 31.28 -32.98
C GLY A 28 -30.65 31.70 -33.68
N SER A 29 -29.73 30.76 -33.91
CA SER A 29 -28.76 30.70 -35.03
C SER A 29 -27.56 29.84 -34.59
N SER A 30 -27.62 28.57 -34.94
CA SER A 30 -26.51 27.62 -34.84
C SER A 30 -25.46 27.97 -35.89
N ASP A 31 -24.47 28.81 -35.52
CA ASP A 31 -23.04 28.68 -35.92
C ASP A 31 -22.21 29.91 -35.50
N SER A 32 -22.80 31.11 -35.41
CA SER A 32 -22.04 32.34 -35.14
C SER A 32 -21.55 32.49 -33.68
N GLY A 33 -22.28 31.98 -32.69
CA GLY A 33 -21.90 32.14 -31.27
C GLY A 33 -20.74 31.25 -30.81
N ALA A 34 -20.47 30.14 -31.52
CA ALA A 34 -19.35 29.25 -31.19
C ALA A 34 -18.00 29.87 -31.59
N GLU A 35 -17.99 30.59 -32.71
CA GLU A 35 -16.83 31.34 -33.20
C GLU A 35 -16.48 32.51 -32.27
N ASP A 36 -17.49 33.22 -31.76
CA ASP A 36 -17.31 34.30 -30.78
C ASP A 36 -16.71 33.80 -29.46
N LEU A 37 -17.14 32.64 -28.96
CA LEU A 37 -16.56 32.04 -27.76
C LEU A 37 -15.10 31.63 -27.98
N GLN A 38 -14.79 31.03 -29.12
CA GLN A 38 -13.40 30.68 -29.47
C GLN A 38 -12.52 31.93 -29.63
N ALA A 39 -13.05 33.01 -30.22
CA ALA A 39 -12.33 34.27 -30.34
C ALA A 39 -12.03 34.90 -28.96
N ILE A 40 -12.97 34.82 -28.02
CA ILE A 40 -12.77 35.27 -26.63
C ILE A 40 -11.66 34.45 -25.96
N PHE A 41 -11.67 33.12 -26.12
CA PHE A 41 -10.61 32.26 -25.55
C PHE A 41 -9.24 32.51 -26.19
N ARG A 42 -9.17 32.69 -27.51
CA ARG A 42 -7.91 33.03 -28.22
C ARG A 42 -7.35 34.36 -27.73
N ARG A 43 -8.18 35.40 -27.63
CA ARG A 43 -7.78 36.72 -27.12
C ARG A 43 -7.27 36.66 -25.67
N ALA A 44 -7.94 35.89 -24.81
CA ALA A 44 -7.52 35.71 -23.42
C ALA A 44 -6.22 34.89 -23.31
N PHE A 45 -5.98 33.96 -24.24
CA PHE A 45 -4.78 33.16 -24.30
C PHE A 45 -3.58 33.98 -24.81
N GLU A 46 -3.74 34.73 -25.90
CA GLU A 46 -2.71 35.61 -26.46
C GLU A 46 -2.31 36.74 -25.50
N ALA A 47 -3.25 37.26 -24.71
CA ALA A 47 -2.95 38.24 -23.67
C ALA A 47 -2.07 37.68 -22.53
N LYS A 48 -2.19 36.38 -22.25
CA LYS A 48 -1.42 35.70 -21.18
C LYS A 48 -0.13 35.08 -21.69
N PHE A 49 -0.09 34.70 -22.96
CA PHE A 49 1.04 34.03 -23.59
C PHE A 49 1.43 34.81 -24.84
N LYS A 50 2.57 35.52 -24.75
CA LYS A 50 3.18 36.09 -25.95
C LYS A 50 3.51 34.94 -26.91
N PRO A 51 3.04 34.97 -28.17
CA PRO A 51 3.36 33.92 -29.13
C PRO A 51 4.88 33.87 -29.31
N LEU A 52 5.46 32.68 -29.15
CA LEU A 52 6.88 32.43 -29.39
C LEU A 52 7.18 32.71 -30.87
N ALA A 53 8.29 33.38 -31.17
CA ALA A 53 8.71 33.63 -32.54
C ALA A 53 9.04 32.31 -33.23
N VAL A 54 8.12 31.82 -34.06
CA VAL A 54 8.32 30.62 -34.86
C VAL A 54 9.18 31.00 -36.06
N ALA A 55 10.42 30.51 -36.11
CA ALA A 55 11.24 30.57 -37.32
C ALA A 55 10.49 29.88 -38.48
N PRO A 56 10.56 30.40 -39.73
CA PRO A 56 9.77 29.87 -40.83
C PRO A 56 10.09 28.39 -41.06
N LYS A 57 9.04 27.56 -40.96
CA LYS A 57 9.12 26.11 -41.24
C LYS A 57 9.59 25.92 -42.67
N LYS A 58 10.79 25.36 -42.85
CA LYS A 58 11.24 24.80 -44.13
C LYS A 58 10.22 23.72 -44.56
N GLN A 59 9.79 23.80 -45.80
CA GLN A 59 8.91 22.83 -46.45
C GLN A 59 9.57 21.45 -46.39
N LYS A 60 8.86 20.46 -45.86
CA LYS A 60 9.34 19.08 -45.76
C LYS A 60 8.86 18.33 -47.01
N ILE A 61 9.77 18.18 -47.96
CA ILE A 61 9.73 17.16 -49.02
C ILE A 61 10.31 15.87 -48.42
N GLU A 62 9.76 14.74 -48.83
CA GLU A 62 10.11 13.39 -48.38
C GLU A 62 11.58 13.03 -48.66
N VAL A 63 12.20 12.31 -47.70
CA VAL A 63 12.98 11.08 -47.84
C VAL A 63 13.98 10.93 -46.67
N VAL A 64 14.13 9.65 -46.33
CA VAL A 64 14.89 8.90 -45.33
C VAL A 64 16.36 9.35 -45.10
N GLN A 65 16.79 9.16 -43.84
CA GLN A 65 18.13 8.85 -43.24
C GLN A 65 19.35 8.78 -44.19
N ALA A 66 20.60 9.03 -43.79
CA ALA A 66 21.30 9.60 -42.64
C ALA A 66 22.78 9.37 -43.01
N GLU A 67 23.60 10.41 -43.17
CA GLU A 67 25.04 10.26 -43.38
C GLU A 67 25.80 11.39 -42.69
N GLU A 68 26.76 11.01 -41.85
CA GLU A 68 27.95 11.81 -41.52
C GLU A 68 29.17 10.88 -41.67
N GLU A 69 29.96 11.23 -42.70
CA GLU A 69 31.42 11.19 -42.87
C GLU A 69 32.18 9.86 -43.07
N GLU A 70 32.72 9.77 -44.30
CA GLU A 70 33.75 8.87 -44.82
C GLU A 70 35.15 9.22 -44.29
N GLU A 71 35.98 8.21 -44.03
CA GLU A 71 37.41 8.26 -44.32
C GLU A 71 37.84 6.91 -44.93
N GLU A 72 38.67 7.04 -45.96
CA GLU A 72 38.93 6.15 -47.08
C GLU A 72 40.23 5.35 -46.85
N GLU A 73 40.18 4.02 -46.77
CA GLU A 73 41.36 3.16 -46.99
C GLU A 73 40.97 1.91 -47.79
N GLY A 74 41.54 1.82 -48.99
CA GLY A 74 41.25 0.77 -49.97
C GLY A 74 41.82 -0.60 -49.60
N SER A 75 41.07 -1.65 -49.93
CA SER A 75 41.65 -2.95 -50.24
C SER A 75 40.67 -3.76 -51.10
N ASP A 76 40.99 -3.78 -52.39
CA ASP A 76 40.38 -4.56 -53.45
C ASP A 76 40.64 -6.05 -53.20
N TRP A 77 39.75 -6.74 -52.46
CA TRP A 77 39.85 -8.19 -52.25
C TRP A 77 39.29 -8.93 -53.47
N SER A 78 40.18 -9.22 -54.41
CA SER A 78 39.94 -10.14 -55.51
C SER A 78 40.00 -11.62 -55.05
N GLY A 79 39.00 -12.40 -55.44
CA GLY A 79 39.14 -13.86 -55.64
C GLY A 79 38.56 -14.78 -54.56
N ILE A 80 37.33 -15.24 -54.76
CA ILE A 80 37.07 -16.68 -54.81
C ILE A 80 36.28 -16.93 -56.11
N SER A 81 36.97 -17.48 -57.10
CA SER A 81 36.38 -18.01 -58.31
C SER A 81 35.57 -19.26 -58.00
N GLU A 82 34.28 -19.16 -58.34
CA GLU A 82 33.33 -20.20 -58.70
C GLU A 82 33.96 -21.50 -59.24
N ALA A 83 33.85 -22.58 -58.47
CA ALA A 83 33.58 -23.96 -58.88
C ALA A 83 34.01 -24.92 -57.76
N GLU A 84 33.05 -25.39 -56.96
CA GLU A 84 32.91 -26.75 -56.42
C GLU A 84 31.94 -26.73 -55.22
N GLU A 85 30.71 -27.15 -55.50
CA GLU A 85 29.72 -27.73 -54.57
C GLU A 85 29.71 -27.19 -53.13
N ASP A 86 28.82 -26.22 -52.86
CA ASP A 86 28.58 -25.62 -51.55
C ASP A 86 28.05 -26.62 -50.51
N GLN A 87 28.94 -27.43 -49.93
CA GLN A 87 28.65 -28.18 -48.71
C GLN A 87 28.94 -27.28 -47.50
N ILE A 88 27.89 -26.63 -47.00
CA ILE A 88 27.96 -25.76 -45.83
C ILE A 88 28.34 -26.59 -44.60
N VAL A 89 29.59 -26.47 -44.15
CA VAL A 89 30.06 -27.05 -42.88
C VAL A 89 29.78 -26.04 -41.76
N VAL A 90 28.67 -26.24 -41.05
CA VAL A 90 28.34 -25.44 -39.87
C VAL A 90 29.16 -25.96 -38.67
N ILE A 91 30.19 -25.23 -38.28
CA ILE A 91 30.94 -25.48 -37.04
C ILE A 91 30.35 -24.59 -35.95
N GLU A 92 29.53 -25.19 -35.09
CA GLU A 92 28.95 -24.52 -33.93
C GLU A 92 30.01 -24.41 -32.82
N TYR A 93 30.65 -23.26 -32.69
CA TYR A 93 31.47 -22.94 -31.52
C TYR A 93 30.55 -22.56 -30.37
N LYS A 94 30.28 -23.51 -29.47
CA LYS A 94 29.77 -23.19 -28.14
C LYS A 94 30.89 -22.50 -27.39
N ASP A 95 30.89 -21.18 -27.38
CA ASP A 95 31.78 -20.38 -26.57
C ASP A 95 31.50 -20.68 -25.09
N LEU A 96 32.22 -21.67 -24.54
CA LEU A 96 32.30 -21.94 -23.10
C LEU A 96 33.10 -20.84 -22.37
N ARG A 97 33.47 -19.75 -23.06
CA ARG A 97 34.14 -18.57 -22.49
C ARG A 97 33.16 -17.60 -21.81
N GLY A 98 31.89 -17.99 -21.66
CA GLY A 98 30.91 -17.27 -20.85
C GLY A 98 30.90 -17.83 -19.43
N GLU A 99 31.38 -17.03 -18.47
CA GLU A 99 31.48 -17.35 -17.04
C GLU A 99 32.47 -18.46 -16.67
N ARG A 100 33.71 -18.06 -16.31
CA ARG A 100 34.52 -18.91 -15.41
C ARG A 100 33.70 -19.23 -14.18
N ASP A 101 33.35 -20.49 -14.01
CA ASP A 101 32.55 -20.98 -12.90
C ASP A 101 33.14 -20.47 -11.58
N ALA A 102 32.30 -20.17 -10.60
CA ALA A 102 32.77 -19.74 -9.28
C ALA A 102 33.76 -20.75 -8.66
N VAL A 103 33.67 -22.01 -9.09
CA VAL A 103 34.59 -23.11 -8.79
C VAL A 103 35.96 -22.87 -9.42
N GLU A 104 36.04 -22.53 -10.71
CA GLU A 104 37.31 -22.22 -11.40
C GLU A 104 38.01 -20.99 -10.78
N ARG A 105 37.25 -19.98 -10.34
CA ARG A 105 37.82 -18.81 -9.61
C ARG A 105 38.32 -19.19 -8.22
N ALA A 106 37.67 -20.12 -7.53
CA ALA A 106 38.11 -20.62 -6.23
C ALA A 106 39.35 -21.51 -6.36
N GLU A 107 39.40 -22.34 -7.40
CA GLU A 107 40.54 -23.19 -7.74
C GLU A 107 41.75 -22.36 -8.19
N MET A 108 41.55 -21.37 -9.05
CA MET A 108 42.62 -20.44 -9.46
C MET A 108 43.17 -19.65 -8.27
N LYS A 109 42.32 -19.24 -7.33
CA LYS A 109 42.76 -18.60 -6.07
C LYS A 109 43.53 -19.55 -5.17
N ALA A 110 43.10 -20.81 -5.06
CA ALA A 110 43.82 -21.81 -4.28
C ALA A 110 45.20 -22.10 -4.90
N PHE A 111 45.24 -22.28 -6.22
CA PHE A 111 46.44 -22.61 -6.98
C PHE A 111 47.45 -21.45 -7.05
N MET A 112 46.99 -20.21 -7.18
CA MET A 112 47.86 -19.03 -7.23
C MET A 112 48.20 -18.45 -5.85
N SER A 113 47.62 -18.98 -4.77
CA SER A 113 48.01 -18.60 -3.41
C SER A 113 49.26 -19.36 -2.97
N SER A 114 50.13 -18.71 -2.19
CA SER A 114 51.36 -19.32 -1.65
C SER A 114 51.13 -20.43 -0.62
N LYS A 115 49.87 -20.86 -0.41
CA LYS A 115 49.49 -21.90 0.55
C LYS A 115 49.30 -23.21 -0.22
N PRO A 116 50.00 -24.30 0.15
CA PRO A 116 49.87 -25.57 -0.57
C PRO A 116 48.44 -26.10 -0.47
N PRO A 117 47.87 -26.65 -1.55
CA PRO A 117 46.53 -27.22 -1.52
C PRO A 117 46.51 -28.41 -0.56
N THR A 118 45.79 -28.28 0.55
CA THR A 118 45.63 -29.34 1.55
C THR A 118 44.60 -30.35 1.02
N SER A 119 44.95 -31.64 0.99
CA SER A 119 44.09 -32.73 0.48
C SER A 119 42.77 -32.96 1.24
N ALA A 120 42.45 -32.12 2.22
CA ALA A 120 41.20 -32.13 2.96
C ALA A 120 40.31 -30.95 2.55
N ALA A 121 39.88 -30.92 1.28
CA ALA A 121 38.74 -30.11 0.89
C ALA A 121 37.49 -30.74 1.53
N ALA A 122 37.14 -30.27 2.73
CA ALA A 122 35.89 -30.65 3.38
C ALA A 122 34.71 -30.24 2.47
N PRO A 123 33.78 -31.16 2.16
CA PRO A 123 32.61 -30.80 1.36
C PRO A 123 31.81 -29.74 2.11
N ALA A 124 31.46 -28.67 1.40
CA ALA A 124 30.61 -27.61 1.91
C ALA A 124 29.32 -28.21 2.48
N ASN A 125 29.01 -27.88 3.72
CA ASN A 125 27.81 -28.32 4.43
C ASN A 125 26.56 -28.01 3.59
N SER A 126 25.92 -29.05 3.08
CA SER A 126 24.60 -28.94 2.47
C SER A 126 23.58 -28.60 3.56
N LEU A 127 23.06 -27.38 3.51
CA LEU A 127 21.98 -26.94 4.38
C LEU A 127 20.71 -27.70 4.00
N ASN A 128 20.22 -28.51 4.95
CA ASN A 128 18.94 -29.22 4.86
C ASN A 128 17.79 -28.23 4.60
N ILE A 129 17.22 -28.28 3.40
CA ILE A 129 15.99 -27.57 3.04
C ILE A 129 14.82 -28.33 3.67
N LYS A 130 14.24 -27.76 4.73
CA LYS A 130 13.00 -28.25 5.33
C LYS A 130 11.81 -27.71 4.54
N ASN A 131 11.02 -28.62 3.96
CA ASN A 131 9.62 -28.55 3.54
C ASN A 131 8.98 -27.17 3.31
N LYS A 132 8.90 -26.80 2.02
CA LYS A 132 8.26 -25.63 1.41
C LYS A 132 6.72 -25.73 1.37
N GLN A 133 6.04 -25.44 2.47
CA GLN A 133 4.61 -25.09 2.41
C GLN A 133 4.26 -23.83 3.19
N GLU A 134 5.00 -23.52 4.24
CA GLU A 134 4.94 -22.20 4.93
C GLU A 134 5.82 -21.14 4.24
N ASP A 135 6.75 -21.55 3.38
CA ASP A 135 7.63 -20.64 2.64
C ASP A 135 6.85 -19.79 1.62
N ALA A 136 5.74 -20.28 1.06
CA ALA A 136 4.97 -19.51 0.08
C ALA A 136 4.37 -18.25 0.71
N ASP A 137 3.65 -18.39 1.82
CA ASP A 137 3.07 -17.24 2.55
C ASP A 137 4.16 -16.31 3.11
N LEU A 138 5.29 -16.86 3.53
CA LEU A 138 6.46 -16.08 3.92
C LEU A 138 7.00 -15.30 2.72
N THR A 139 7.18 -15.92 1.56
CA THR A 139 7.68 -15.29 0.34
C THR A 139 6.72 -14.23 -0.18
N GLU A 140 5.42 -14.50 -0.25
CA GLU A 140 4.40 -13.53 -0.65
C GLU A 140 4.34 -12.36 0.34
N SER A 141 4.35 -12.62 1.65
CA SER A 141 4.37 -11.55 2.64
C SER A 141 5.68 -10.73 2.59
N THR A 142 6.82 -11.35 2.26
CA THR A 142 8.09 -10.63 2.07
C THR A 142 8.09 -9.82 0.78
N ASN A 143 7.54 -10.38 -0.30
CA ASN A 143 7.41 -9.68 -1.58
C ASN A 143 6.49 -8.48 -1.45
N LEU A 144 5.35 -8.65 -0.78
CA LEU A 144 4.45 -7.55 -0.45
C LEU A 144 5.13 -6.51 0.41
N LYS A 145 5.93 -6.88 1.42
CA LYS A 145 6.69 -5.92 2.25
C LYS A 145 7.71 -5.11 1.44
N ASN A 146 8.31 -5.72 0.43
CA ASN A 146 9.31 -5.09 -0.43
C ASN A 146 8.69 -4.21 -1.53
N ASP A 147 7.51 -4.58 -2.03
CA ASP A 147 6.81 -3.85 -3.08
C ASP A 147 5.87 -2.77 -2.52
N GLN A 148 6.40 -1.55 -2.39
CA GLN A 148 5.64 -0.39 -1.92
C GLN A 148 4.54 0.04 -2.88
N ALA A 149 4.73 -0.14 -4.19
CA ALA A 149 3.75 0.25 -5.19
C ALA A 149 2.51 -0.65 -5.08
N LEU A 150 2.72 -1.96 -4.92
CA LEU A 150 1.65 -2.94 -4.70
C LEU A 150 0.94 -2.73 -3.36
N GLN A 151 1.67 -2.48 -2.26
CA GLN A 151 1.03 -2.13 -0.98
C GLN A 151 0.12 -0.90 -1.11
N LYS A 152 0.61 0.13 -1.79
CA LYS A 152 -0.14 1.37 -2.01
C LYS A 152 -1.40 1.12 -2.82
N LEU A 153 -1.29 0.38 -3.93
CA LEU A 153 -2.40 0.02 -4.81
C LEU A 153 -3.46 -0.76 -4.03
N LEU A 154 -3.06 -1.82 -3.31
CA LEU A 154 -4.00 -2.67 -2.56
C LEU A 154 -4.78 -1.86 -1.53
N ARG A 155 -4.11 -0.96 -0.80
CA ARG A 155 -4.78 -0.08 0.18
C ARG A 155 -5.71 0.95 -0.46
N GLU A 156 -5.31 1.53 -1.58
CA GLU A 156 -6.04 2.62 -2.24
C GLU A 156 -7.09 2.12 -3.24
N SER A 157 -7.13 0.81 -3.51
CA SER A 157 -8.02 0.15 -4.47
C SER A 157 -9.50 0.53 -4.32
N HIS A 158 -10.03 0.59 -3.10
CA HIS A 158 -11.43 1.01 -2.86
C HIS A 158 -11.68 2.47 -3.24
N LEU A 159 -10.70 3.35 -3.01
CA LEU A 159 -10.79 4.76 -3.35
C LEU A 159 -10.68 4.95 -4.87
N LEU A 160 -9.76 4.23 -5.52
CA LEU A 160 -9.62 4.23 -6.98
C LEU A 160 -10.87 3.66 -7.65
N SER A 161 -11.39 2.53 -7.16
CA SER A 161 -12.62 1.90 -7.65
C SER A 161 -13.84 2.79 -7.49
N ALA A 162 -13.98 3.47 -6.34
CA ALA A 162 -15.07 4.43 -6.14
C ALA A 162 -14.93 5.65 -7.07
N SER A 163 -13.71 6.08 -7.38
CA SER A 163 -13.45 7.20 -8.29
C SER A 163 -13.57 6.83 -9.77
N SER A 164 -13.37 5.56 -10.12
CA SER A 164 -13.53 5.02 -11.47
C SER A 164 -14.93 4.45 -11.74
N SER A 165 -15.81 4.46 -10.72
CA SER A 165 -17.19 3.99 -10.83
C SER A 165 -17.95 4.85 -11.84
N GLY A 166 -18.06 4.35 -13.08
CA GLY A 166 -18.71 5.04 -14.21
C GLY A 166 -17.81 5.27 -15.42
N THR A 167 -16.51 4.99 -15.33
CA THR A 167 -15.59 5.02 -16.48
C THR A 167 -15.28 3.58 -16.91
N SER A 168 -15.37 3.29 -18.21
CA SER A 168 -15.10 1.96 -18.77
C SER A 168 -13.63 1.52 -18.58
N THR A 169 -12.71 2.47 -18.41
CA THR A 169 -11.31 2.22 -18.13
C THR A 169 -10.97 2.57 -16.67
N PRO A 170 -10.44 1.61 -15.88
CA PRO A 170 -10.03 1.88 -14.51
C PRO A 170 -8.77 2.77 -14.52
N THR A 171 -8.90 4.00 -14.03
CA THR A 171 -7.76 4.90 -13.86
C THR A 171 -6.98 4.51 -12.61
N LEU A 172 -5.76 4.03 -12.79
CA LEU A 172 -4.89 3.57 -11.69
C LEU A 172 -4.19 4.74 -10.95
N THR A 173 -4.46 5.98 -11.36
CA THR A 173 -3.86 7.17 -10.78
C THR A 173 -4.91 7.99 -10.05
N ALA A 174 -4.65 8.27 -8.77
CA ALA A 174 -5.51 9.16 -7.99
C ALA A 174 -5.26 10.62 -8.42
N THR A 175 -6.32 11.30 -8.87
CA THR A 175 -6.29 12.73 -9.25
C THR A 175 -7.21 13.56 -8.34
N GLY A 176 -7.00 14.87 -8.28
CA GLY A 176 -7.85 15.81 -7.52
C GLY A 176 -8.11 15.40 -6.06
N ILE A 177 -9.38 15.27 -5.69
CA ILE A 177 -9.80 14.92 -4.31
C ILE A 177 -9.35 13.51 -3.93
N ALA A 178 -9.39 12.56 -4.87
CA ALA A 178 -8.93 11.20 -4.67
C ALA A 178 -7.44 11.18 -4.31
N ARG A 179 -6.62 12.03 -4.94
CA ARG A 179 -5.19 12.20 -4.60
C ARG A 179 -4.98 12.63 -3.16
N HIS A 180 -5.77 13.57 -2.65
CA HIS A 180 -5.57 14.02 -1.28
C HIS A 180 -5.95 12.95 -0.26
N LYS A 181 -7.05 12.22 -0.51
CA LYS A 181 -7.47 11.09 0.32
C LYS A 181 -6.45 9.93 0.27
N SER A 182 -5.85 9.65 -0.88
CA SER A 182 -4.81 8.62 -1.00
C SER A 182 -3.54 9.02 -0.24
N ALA A 183 -3.13 10.29 -0.33
CA ALA A 183 -2.03 10.83 0.47
C ALA A 183 -2.29 10.72 1.98
N ASP A 184 -3.50 10.99 2.45
CA ASP A 184 -3.87 10.82 3.86
C ASP A 184 -3.85 9.36 4.31
N LEU A 185 -4.33 8.42 3.48
CA LEU A 185 -4.19 6.98 3.76
C LEU A 185 -2.72 6.55 3.81
N HIS A 186 -1.87 7.16 2.97
CA HIS A 186 -0.43 6.94 2.99
C HIS A 186 0.21 7.38 4.30
N LEU A 187 -0.11 8.57 4.78
CA LEU A 187 0.38 9.03 6.08
C LEU A 187 -0.10 8.12 7.23
N GLN A 188 -1.32 7.61 7.16
CA GLN A 188 -1.83 6.66 8.15
C GLN A 188 -1.05 5.33 8.17
N SER A 189 -0.67 4.76 7.03
CA SER A 189 0.15 3.54 7.04
C SER A 189 1.57 3.77 7.56
N LEU A 190 2.13 4.96 7.30
CA LEU A 190 3.43 5.34 7.84
C LEU A 190 3.39 5.54 9.36
N GLY A 191 2.19 5.60 9.97
CA GLY A 191 2.00 5.64 11.41
C GLY A 191 1.22 6.85 11.94
N ALA A 192 0.64 7.69 11.07
CA ALA A 192 -0.21 8.77 11.52
C ALA A 192 -1.46 8.22 12.24
N LYS A 193 -1.66 8.63 13.49
CA LYS A 193 -2.75 8.12 14.35
C LYS A 193 -4.13 8.67 13.98
N THR A 194 -4.18 9.76 13.22
CA THR A 194 -5.42 10.47 12.87
C THR A 194 -5.40 10.91 11.41
N SER A 195 -6.52 10.74 10.72
CA SER A 195 -6.76 11.29 9.38
C SER A 195 -6.90 12.82 9.41
N ALA A 196 -6.34 13.51 8.42
CA ALA A 196 -6.56 14.93 8.19
C ALA A 196 -8.01 15.23 7.73
N PHE A 197 -8.65 14.27 7.06
CA PHE A 197 -10.02 14.39 6.55
C PHE A 197 -11.09 14.07 7.60
N ALA A 198 -10.72 13.47 8.73
CA ALA A 198 -11.67 13.18 9.79
C ALA A 198 -12.13 14.46 10.50
N GLN A 199 -13.43 14.74 10.44
CA GLN A 199 -14.02 15.91 11.10
C GLN A 199 -13.97 15.77 12.63
N LYS A 200 -13.13 16.60 13.28
CA LYS A 200 -12.93 16.59 14.74
C LYS A 200 -14.16 17.04 15.53
N LYS A 201 -14.81 18.12 15.10
CA LYS A 201 -15.94 18.74 15.82
C LYS A 201 -17.25 18.41 15.09
N MET A 202 -18.05 17.54 15.71
CA MET A 202 -19.41 17.21 15.29
C MET A 202 -20.32 17.12 16.51
N PRO A 203 -21.59 17.57 16.43
CA PRO A 203 -22.57 17.35 17.49
C PRO A 203 -22.70 15.86 17.80
N MET A 204 -22.76 15.52 19.09
CA MET A 204 -22.75 14.12 19.54
C MET A 204 -23.91 13.30 18.98
N ALA A 205 -25.10 13.89 18.83
CA ALA A 205 -26.27 13.22 18.25
C ALA A 205 -26.03 12.81 16.79
N GLN A 206 -25.52 13.72 15.96
CA GLN A 206 -25.21 13.44 14.56
C GLN A 206 -24.10 12.41 14.42
N ARG A 207 -23.03 12.52 15.22
CA ARG A 207 -21.94 11.54 15.24
C ARG A 207 -22.44 10.14 15.59
N LYS A 208 -23.27 10.01 16.63
CA LYS A 208 -23.87 8.73 17.02
C LYS A 208 -24.76 8.16 15.90
N HIS A 209 -25.58 9.01 15.28
CA HIS A 209 -26.46 8.60 14.19
C HIS A 209 -25.67 8.09 12.97
N GLN A 210 -24.62 8.81 12.53
CA GLN A 210 -23.79 8.37 11.40
C GLN A 210 -23.12 7.02 11.67
N VAL A 211 -22.57 6.83 12.87
CA VAL A 211 -21.95 5.55 13.27
C VAL A 211 -22.99 4.42 13.31
N GLN A 212 -24.19 4.68 13.86
CA GLN A 212 -25.28 3.70 13.87
C GLN A 212 -25.74 3.36 12.45
N LYS A 213 -25.95 4.36 11.59
CA LYS A 213 -26.34 4.17 10.19
C LYS A 213 -25.31 3.34 9.43
N ALA A 214 -24.02 3.64 9.60
CA ALA A 214 -22.95 2.86 8.99
C ALA A 214 -22.95 1.39 9.46
N ARG A 215 -23.17 1.15 10.77
CA ARG A 215 -23.30 -0.21 11.31
C ARG A 215 -24.50 -0.95 10.74
N ILE A 216 -25.67 -0.34 10.73
CA ILE A 216 -26.90 -0.95 10.21
C ILE A 216 -26.75 -1.28 8.72
N MET A 217 -26.13 -0.39 7.95
CA MET A 217 -25.90 -0.61 6.51
C MET A 217 -24.95 -1.79 6.27
N GLU A 218 -23.86 -1.87 7.03
CA GLU A 218 -22.90 -2.99 6.92
C GLU A 218 -23.49 -4.31 7.44
N GLU A 219 -24.27 -4.28 8.53
CA GLU A 219 -25.02 -5.44 9.03
C GLU A 219 -25.99 -5.98 7.97
N LYS A 220 -26.77 -5.10 7.32
CA LYS A 220 -27.64 -5.49 6.20
C LYS A 220 -26.86 -6.07 5.03
N ARG A 221 -25.74 -5.45 4.63
CA ARG A 221 -24.86 -5.99 3.57
C ARG A 221 -24.40 -7.41 3.91
N ARG A 222 -24.07 -7.67 5.18
CA ARG A 222 -23.65 -9.01 5.63
C ARG A 222 -24.77 -10.02 5.75
N THR A 223 -25.95 -9.63 6.24
CA THR A 223 -27.09 -10.55 6.29
C THR A 223 -27.47 -10.96 4.88
N HIS A 224 -27.60 -10.00 3.96
CA HIS A 224 -27.87 -10.29 2.55
C HIS A 224 -26.78 -11.14 1.90
N ALA A 225 -25.50 -10.87 2.16
CA ALA A 225 -24.42 -11.72 1.65
C ALA A 225 -24.45 -13.13 2.22
N LYS A 226 -24.75 -13.30 3.52
CA LYS A 226 -24.90 -14.61 4.16
C LYS A 226 -26.09 -15.39 3.59
N GLU A 227 -27.22 -14.72 3.40
CA GLU A 227 -28.43 -15.27 2.79
C GLU A 227 -28.17 -15.68 1.33
N ALA A 228 -27.39 -14.90 0.59
CA ALA A 228 -26.99 -15.20 -0.79
C ALA A 228 -25.78 -16.14 -0.91
N GLY A 229 -25.16 -16.58 0.19
CA GLY A 229 -23.95 -17.41 0.18
C GLY A 229 -22.67 -16.71 -0.30
N ILE A 230 -22.64 -15.39 -0.37
CA ILE A 230 -21.48 -14.59 -0.77
C ILE A 230 -20.52 -14.40 0.42
N VAL A 231 -19.27 -14.79 0.25
CA VAL A 231 -18.22 -14.62 1.27
C VAL A 231 -17.71 -13.17 1.25
N LEU A 232 -17.85 -12.47 2.38
CA LEU A 232 -17.30 -11.13 2.59
C LEU A 232 -16.01 -11.17 3.41
N GLU A 233 -15.27 -10.06 3.37
CA GLU A 233 -14.09 -9.84 4.20
C GLU A 233 -14.39 -9.98 5.70
N ARG A 234 -13.43 -10.56 6.44
CA ARG A 234 -13.54 -10.70 7.89
C ARG A 234 -13.21 -9.38 8.57
N GLU A 235 -14.15 -8.82 9.31
CA GLU A 235 -13.87 -7.64 10.13
C GLU A 235 -12.76 -7.93 11.14
N LYS A 236 -11.71 -7.11 11.09
CA LYS A 236 -10.80 -6.97 12.22
C LYS A 236 -11.55 -6.20 13.30
N ARG A 237 -11.95 -6.89 14.38
CA ARG A 237 -12.48 -6.25 15.58
C ARG A 237 -11.36 -5.42 16.21
N VAL A 238 -11.21 -4.17 15.78
CA VAL A 238 -10.31 -3.22 16.42
C VAL A 238 -10.82 -3.10 17.85
N GLY A 239 -10.02 -3.60 18.80
CA GLY A 239 -10.39 -3.63 20.21
C GLY A 239 -10.86 -2.24 20.61
N LYS A 240 -12.12 -2.12 21.02
CA LYS A 240 -12.54 -0.92 21.74
C LYS A 240 -11.57 -0.81 22.91
N LYS A 241 -10.96 0.37 23.11
CA LYS A 241 -9.96 0.64 24.17
C LYS A 241 -10.37 0.16 25.58
N GLU A 242 -11.67 -0.08 25.78
CA GLU A 242 -12.23 -0.67 26.99
C GLU A 242 -11.88 -2.17 27.17
N VAL A 243 -11.73 -2.95 26.11
CA VAL A 243 -11.38 -4.38 26.17
C VAL A 243 -9.93 -4.58 26.63
N GLU A 244 -9.05 -3.60 26.40
CA GLU A 244 -7.68 -3.61 26.92
C GLU A 244 -7.61 -3.32 28.42
N ARG A 245 -8.69 -2.81 29.03
CA ARG A 245 -8.76 -2.70 30.49
C ARG A 245 -8.91 -4.11 31.02
N LYS A 246 -7.82 -4.62 31.61
CA LYS A 246 -7.81 -5.88 32.36
C LYS A 246 -9.04 -5.88 33.26
N ARG A 247 -9.93 -6.85 33.05
CA ARG A 247 -11.14 -7.02 33.86
C ARG A 247 -10.74 -6.91 35.33
N GLU A 248 -11.42 -6.03 36.06
CA GLU A 248 -11.20 -5.89 37.49
C GLU A 248 -11.41 -7.27 38.12
N ARG A 249 -10.30 -7.86 38.58
CA ARG A 249 -10.35 -9.02 39.45
C ARG A 249 -10.76 -8.42 40.79
N GLY A 250 -11.99 -8.69 41.22
CA GLY A 250 -12.49 -8.23 42.52
C GLY A 250 -11.58 -8.61 43.68
N VAL A 251 -11.96 -8.26 44.91
CA VAL A 251 -11.11 -8.52 46.07
C VAL A 251 -10.90 -10.03 46.27
N GLY A 252 -9.62 -10.42 46.15
CA GLY A 252 -8.95 -11.61 46.67
C GLY A 252 -9.78 -12.85 47.00
N GLY A 253 -9.54 -13.93 46.25
CA GLY A 253 -9.86 -15.28 46.71
C GLY A 253 -9.07 -15.65 47.99
N PRO A 254 -9.39 -16.80 48.62
CA PRO A 254 -8.72 -17.25 49.83
C PRO A 254 -7.20 -17.25 49.66
N SER A 255 -6.47 -16.80 50.68
CA SER A 255 -5.00 -16.70 50.68
C SER A 255 -4.30 -18.06 50.68
N ILE A 256 -5.04 -19.12 50.99
CA ILE A 256 -4.55 -20.50 50.99
C ILE A 256 -5.18 -21.26 49.82
N GLY A 257 -4.36 -22.05 49.13
CA GLY A 257 -4.84 -22.95 48.08
C GLY A 257 -5.32 -22.26 46.80
N LYS A 258 -5.89 -23.04 45.89
CA LYS A 258 -6.47 -22.55 44.62
C LYS A 258 -7.97 -22.76 44.65
N PHE A 259 -8.73 -21.67 44.58
CA PHE A 259 -10.18 -21.71 44.42
C PHE A 259 -10.54 -21.84 42.94
N ARG A 260 -11.19 -22.95 42.57
CA ARG A 260 -11.67 -23.22 41.21
C ARG A 260 -13.09 -23.74 41.27
N GLY A 261 -14.02 -23.04 40.61
CA GLY A 261 -15.40 -23.52 40.43
C GLY A 261 -16.14 -23.85 41.72
N GLY A 262 -15.95 -23.08 42.80
CA GLY A 262 -16.59 -23.35 44.10
C GLY A 262 -15.81 -24.29 45.03
N THR A 263 -14.75 -24.94 44.53
CA THR A 263 -13.93 -25.85 45.33
C THR A 263 -12.59 -25.21 45.71
N LEU A 264 -12.20 -25.35 46.98
CA LEU A 264 -10.90 -24.93 47.47
C LEU A 264 -9.94 -26.12 47.48
N SER A 265 -8.93 -26.09 46.61
CA SER A 265 -7.88 -27.11 46.60
C SER A 265 -6.70 -26.67 47.47
N LEU A 266 -6.43 -27.42 48.52
CA LEU A 266 -5.33 -27.19 49.46
C LEU A 266 -4.16 -28.13 49.14
N SER A 267 -2.93 -27.61 49.15
CA SER A 267 -1.76 -28.47 49.05
C SER A 267 -1.48 -29.16 50.40
N LYS A 268 -0.77 -30.29 50.38
CA LYS A 268 -0.33 -30.95 51.63
C LYS A 268 0.52 -30.01 52.50
N GLN A 269 1.22 -29.05 51.89
CA GLN A 269 2.00 -28.03 52.59
C GLN A 269 1.10 -27.01 53.30
N ASP A 270 0.03 -26.58 52.64
CA ASP A 270 -0.98 -25.69 53.22
C ASP A 270 -1.70 -26.34 54.40
N ILE A 271 -2.00 -27.64 54.28
CA ILE A 271 -2.59 -28.40 55.37
C ILE A 271 -1.59 -28.47 56.54
N LYS A 272 -0.33 -28.84 56.28
CA LYS A 272 0.71 -28.91 57.32
C LYS A 272 1.00 -27.58 57.99
N SER A 273 0.95 -26.46 57.27
CA SER A 273 1.19 -25.12 57.85
C SER A 273 0.05 -24.63 58.73
N ILE A 274 -1.17 -25.12 58.50
CA ILE A 274 -2.35 -24.79 59.31
C ILE A 274 -2.50 -25.75 60.49
N THR A 275 -2.27 -27.05 60.28
CA THR A 275 -2.47 -28.08 61.31
C THR A 275 -1.25 -28.28 62.22
N GLY A 276 -0.06 -27.90 61.78
CA GLY A 276 1.14 -27.89 62.61
C GLY A 276 1.09 -26.69 63.56
N GLY A 277 0.77 -26.94 64.83
CA GLY A 277 0.63 -25.93 65.89
C GLY A 277 1.69 -24.83 65.84
N GLY A 278 1.23 -23.58 65.97
CA GLY A 278 1.97 -22.37 65.66
C GLY A 278 3.40 -22.31 66.20
N GLY A 279 4.32 -21.88 65.34
CA GLY A 279 5.71 -21.65 65.73
C GLY A 279 6.65 -21.47 64.56
N SER A 280 6.53 -20.38 63.80
CA SER A 280 7.72 -19.81 63.16
C SER A 280 7.52 -18.33 62.83
N LYS A 281 8.01 -17.53 63.78
CA LYS A 281 8.45 -16.15 63.59
C LYS A 281 9.09 -15.98 62.20
N GLY A 282 8.67 -14.93 61.51
CA GLY A 282 9.04 -14.66 60.12
C GLY A 282 10.51 -14.88 59.81
N LYS A 283 10.76 -15.68 58.78
CA LYS A 283 12.02 -15.64 58.04
C LYS A 283 11.65 -15.29 56.60
N GLY A 284 11.57 -13.99 56.36
CA GLY A 284 11.37 -13.43 55.04
C GLY A 284 12.49 -13.91 54.12
N ASN A 285 12.13 -14.69 53.10
CA ASN A 285 13.01 -14.94 51.96
C ASN A 285 13.05 -13.68 51.08
N GLY A 286 13.78 -12.68 51.55
CA GLY A 286 14.29 -11.61 50.71
C GLY A 286 15.32 -12.21 49.76
N LYS A 287 14.92 -12.41 48.50
CA LYS A 287 15.85 -12.70 47.40
C LYS A 287 16.81 -11.52 47.28
N ALA A 288 17.99 -11.64 47.87
CA ALA A 288 19.12 -10.75 47.63
C ALA A 288 19.52 -10.86 46.15
N LYS A 289 19.18 -9.83 45.39
CA LYS A 289 19.59 -9.62 44.01
C LYS A 289 21.07 -9.24 44.05
N LYS A 290 21.95 -10.21 43.78
CA LYS A 290 23.40 -10.03 43.66
C LYS A 290 23.66 -9.11 42.45
N GLY A 291 24.01 -7.85 42.72
CA GLY A 291 24.53 -6.92 41.72
C GLY A 291 25.90 -7.40 41.24
N LYS A 292 26.03 -7.63 39.93
CA LYS A 292 27.33 -7.70 39.27
C LYS A 292 27.85 -6.27 39.15
N ARG A 293 29.06 -6.06 39.67
CA ARG A 293 29.96 -4.99 39.26
C ARG A 293 30.43 -5.26 37.83
#